data_AF-A0A0B2V413-F1
#
_entry.id   AF-A0A0B2V413-F1
#
_cell.length_a   1.000
_cell.length_b   1.000
_cell.length_c   1.000
_cell.angle_alpha   90.00
_cell.angle_beta   90.00
_cell.angle_gamma   90.00
#
_symmetry.space_group_name_H-M   'P 1'
#
loop_
_entity.id
_entity.type
_entity.pdbx_description
1 polymer ?
#
loop_
_entity_poly.entity_id
_entity_poly.type
_entity_poly.pdbx_seq_one_letter_code
_entity_poly.pdbx_strand_id
1 'polypeptide(L)'
;MSNRRGGAVIAERFTSRPLPITATDVPLSNTTTQRRRTTSAGKLSRIFLGGLSSERSSGSSLNTGLQDLAMTSKLATKMAETQRRGAEAMAQWARGAQNAAIDDVMQQTSQLFHLFAEKQLQFARDYEHFLQAARTRRFEKLFSLKFEKLEKLSSFMFSLSLTRRFVCYHRNTD
;
A
#
# COMPACT_ATOMS: atom_id res chain seq x y z
N MET A 1 11.48 -44.30 55.07
CA MET A 1 11.37 -44.10 53.60
C MET A 1 9.89 -43.94 53.24
N SER A 2 9.58 -43.33 52.10
CA SER A 2 8.36 -42.54 51.90
C SER A 2 7.01 -43.27 52.02
N ASN A 3 6.09 -42.66 52.78
CA ASN A 3 4.65 -42.91 52.66
C ASN A 3 4.14 -42.37 51.31
N ARG A 4 3.47 -43.21 50.51
CA ARG A 4 2.59 -42.78 49.42
C ARG A 4 1.14 -43.09 49.80
N ARG A 5 0.40 -42.08 50.30
CA ARG A 5 -1.07 -42.11 50.28
C ARG A 5 -1.55 -41.36 49.06
N GLY A 6 -2.40 -42.00 48.25
CA GLY A 6 -3.18 -41.29 47.24
C GLY A 6 -4.29 -40.47 47.90
N GLY A 7 -4.65 -39.37 47.25
CA GLY A 7 -5.79 -38.52 47.60
C GLY A 7 -6.25 -37.80 46.34
N ALA A 8 -7.46 -38.08 45.89
CA ALA A 8 -8.03 -37.44 44.71
C ALA A 8 -8.50 -36.01 45.04
N VAL A 9 -8.25 -35.06 44.15
CA VAL A 9 -8.85 -33.72 44.22
C VAL A 9 -9.39 -33.32 42.84
N ILE A 10 -10.68 -33.57 42.68
CA ILE A 10 -11.72 -32.67 42.17
C ILE A 10 -11.34 -31.75 40.99
N ALA A 11 -11.96 -31.99 39.85
CA ALA A 11 -12.04 -31.03 38.75
C ALA A 11 -13.16 -30.01 39.02
N GLU A 12 -12.80 -28.77 39.38
CA GLU A 12 -13.77 -27.67 39.49
C GLU A 12 -13.87 -26.85 38.20
N ARG A 13 -15.09 -26.80 37.65
CA ARG A 13 -15.48 -25.84 36.61
C ARG A 13 -15.64 -24.46 37.25
N PHE A 14 -14.72 -23.53 36.99
CA PHE A 14 -15.01 -22.12 37.28
C PHE A 14 -15.90 -21.52 36.19
N THR A 15 -17.18 -21.38 36.53
CA THR A 15 -18.19 -20.69 35.73
C THR A 15 -18.07 -19.18 35.92
N SER A 16 -17.95 -18.44 34.82
CA SER A 16 -17.89 -16.98 34.86
C SER A 16 -19.24 -16.36 35.27
N ARG A 17 -19.38 -15.96 36.54
CA ARG A 17 -20.43 -15.04 36.98
C ARG A 17 -20.00 -13.58 36.69
N PRO A 18 -20.77 -12.80 35.90
CA PRO A 18 -20.61 -11.35 35.88
C PRO A 18 -21.23 -10.73 37.15
N LEU A 19 -20.58 -9.68 37.68
CA LEU A 19 -21.08 -8.93 38.84
C LEU A 19 -22.20 -7.95 38.43
N PRO A 20 -23.22 -7.72 39.28
CA PRO A 20 -24.28 -6.76 39.00
C PRO A 20 -23.79 -5.33 39.24
N ILE A 21 -24.09 -4.42 38.30
CA ILE A 21 -23.90 -2.98 38.49
C ILE A 21 -25.25 -2.39 38.87
N THR A 22 -25.36 -1.87 40.10
CA THR A 22 -26.56 -1.17 40.57
C THR A 22 -26.72 0.14 39.82
N ALA A 23 -27.83 0.31 39.09
CA ALA A 23 -28.20 1.56 38.45
C ALA A 23 -29.36 2.23 39.20
N THR A 24 -29.23 3.52 39.48
CA THR A 24 -30.25 4.35 40.14
C THR A 24 -30.82 5.37 39.15
N ASP A 25 -32.14 5.39 39.00
CA ASP A 25 -32.96 6.42 38.33
C ASP A 25 -32.95 7.77 39.12
N VAL A 26 -33.33 8.98 38.65
CA VAL A 26 -33.86 9.61 37.40
C VAL A 26 -33.75 11.16 37.61
N PRO A 27 -33.85 12.14 36.64
CA PRO A 27 -34.49 12.11 35.31
C PRO A 27 -33.69 12.66 34.09
N LEU A 28 -34.23 12.37 32.90
CA LEU A 28 -34.47 13.23 31.72
C LEU A 28 -33.86 14.65 31.67
N SER A 29 -32.95 14.91 30.72
CA SER A 29 -32.93 16.19 29.97
C SER A 29 -32.41 16.01 28.54
N ASN A 30 -32.96 16.79 27.62
CA ASN A 30 -32.86 16.59 26.18
C ASN A 30 -31.52 17.09 25.62
N THR A 31 -30.82 16.30 24.80
CA THR A 31 -29.97 16.84 23.71
C THR A 31 -29.65 15.76 22.69
N THR A 32 -30.29 15.83 21.52
CA THR A 32 -30.01 14.96 20.37
C THR A 32 -28.69 15.36 19.71
N THR A 33 -27.56 15.16 20.39
CA THR A 33 -26.23 15.34 19.80
C THR A 33 -25.96 14.20 18.84
N GLN A 34 -26.41 14.41 17.60
CA GLN A 34 -26.15 13.56 16.44
C GLN A 34 -24.64 13.44 16.24
N ARG A 35 -24.03 12.42 16.86
CA ARG A 35 -22.59 12.14 16.80
C ARG A 35 -22.23 11.69 15.39
N ARG A 36 -22.07 12.66 14.49
CA ARG A 36 -21.68 12.50 13.09
C ARG A 36 -20.27 11.92 13.03
N ARG A 37 -20.18 10.59 13.11
CA ARG A 37 -18.96 9.82 12.83
C ARG A 37 -18.55 10.11 11.39
N THR A 38 -17.66 11.09 11.22
CA THR A 38 -16.94 11.32 9.97
C THR A 38 -15.89 10.21 9.82
N THR A 39 -16.34 9.03 9.40
CA THR A 39 -15.45 7.91 9.09
C THR A 39 -14.57 8.30 7.90
N SER A 40 -13.33 8.70 8.19
CA SER A 40 -12.30 9.07 7.21
C SER A 40 -12.04 7.97 6.17
N ALA A 41 -12.41 6.72 6.48
CA ALA A 41 -12.49 5.60 5.54
C ALA A 41 -13.20 5.93 4.21
N GLY A 42 -14.23 6.79 4.23
CA GLY A 42 -14.95 7.20 3.02
C GLY A 42 -14.13 8.03 2.01
N LYS A 43 -12.95 8.53 2.41
CA LYS A 43 -11.98 9.16 1.48
C LYS A 43 -11.02 8.15 0.84
N LEU A 44 -10.74 7.04 1.51
CA LEU A 44 -9.88 5.97 0.99
C LEU A 44 -10.62 5.10 -0.03
N SER A 45 -11.93 4.85 0.16
CA SER A 45 -12.73 4.08 -0.79
C SER A 45 -12.76 4.70 -2.19
N ARG A 46 -12.70 6.04 -2.34
CA ARG A 46 -12.55 6.69 -3.66
C ARG A 46 -11.23 6.38 -4.36
N ILE A 47 -10.16 6.10 -3.61
CA ILE A 47 -8.86 5.71 -4.18
C ILE A 47 -8.96 4.28 -4.74
N PHE A 48 -9.58 3.36 -3.99
CA PHE A 48 -9.66 1.94 -4.38
C PHE A 48 -10.80 1.60 -5.36
N LEU A 49 -11.93 2.33 -5.36
CA LEU A 49 -13.06 2.06 -6.26
C LEU A 49 -13.00 2.84 -7.59
N GLY A 50 -12.15 3.88 -7.69
CA GLY A 50 -12.05 4.70 -8.91
C GLY A 50 -11.43 4.01 -10.12
N GLY A 51 -10.79 2.84 -9.94
CA GLY A 51 -10.04 2.13 -10.98
C GLY A 51 -10.73 0.92 -11.62
N LEU A 52 -11.91 0.50 -11.13
CA LEU A 52 -12.54 -0.78 -11.51
C LEU A 52 -13.47 -0.73 -12.73
N SER A 53 -13.64 0.43 -13.37
CA SER A 53 -14.64 0.65 -14.43
C SER A 53 -14.09 1.35 -15.69
N SER A 54 -13.05 0.79 -16.31
CA SER A 54 -12.79 1.08 -17.73
C SER A 54 -12.08 -0.05 -18.47
N GLU A 55 -12.88 -0.86 -19.16
CA GLU A 55 -12.44 -1.85 -20.14
C GLU A 55 -12.02 -1.12 -21.44
N ARG A 56 -10.84 -0.47 -21.45
CA ARG A 56 -10.24 0.10 -22.67
C ARG A 56 -8.73 0.38 -22.51
N SER A 57 -7.96 -0.20 -23.44
CA SER A 57 -6.49 -0.10 -23.58
C SER A 57 -5.66 -0.72 -22.44
N SER A 58 -4.90 -1.78 -22.72
CA SER A 58 -3.87 -2.32 -21.81
C SER A 58 -2.79 -1.29 -21.43
N GLY A 59 -2.71 -0.17 -22.17
CA GLY A 59 -1.85 0.95 -21.82
C GLY A 59 -2.35 1.78 -20.63
N SER A 60 -3.66 1.79 -20.36
CA SER A 60 -4.28 2.51 -19.24
C SER A 60 -4.18 1.72 -17.94
N SER A 61 -4.54 0.43 -17.94
CA SER A 61 -4.51 -0.45 -16.77
C SER A 61 -3.11 -0.57 -16.14
N LEU A 62 -2.06 -0.70 -16.95
CA LEU A 62 -0.68 -0.67 -16.45
C LEU A 62 -0.29 0.69 -15.85
N ASN A 63 -0.83 1.80 -16.37
CA ASN A 63 -0.55 3.12 -15.80
C ASN A 63 -1.26 3.31 -14.45
N THR A 64 -2.50 2.84 -14.32
CA THR A 64 -3.22 2.77 -13.04
C THR A 64 -2.45 1.92 -12.03
N GLY A 65 -2.03 0.70 -12.41
CA GLY A 65 -1.21 -0.16 -11.55
C GLY A 65 0.11 0.50 -11.11
N LEU A 66 0.81 1.20 -12.01
CA LEU A 66 2.03 1.95 -11.65
C LEU A 66 1.77 3.19 -10.77
N GLN A 67 0.52 3.69 -10.71
CA GLN A 67 0.12 4.72 -9.75
C GLN A 67 -0.27 4.10 -8.40
N ASP A 68 -1.02 3.01 -8.39
CA ASP A 68 -1.41 2.27 -7.17
C ASP A 68 -0.19 1.75 -6.40
N LEU A 69 0.81 1.25 -7.14
CA LEU A 69 2.09 0.81 -6.57
C LEU A 69 2.91 1.99 -6.01
N ALA A 70 2.86 3.17 -6.64
CA ALA A 70 3.49 4.38 -6.10
C ALA A 70 2.76 4.91 -4.84
N MET A 71 1.42 4.80 -4.80
CA MET A 71 0.64 5.10 -3.60
C MET A 71 0.95 4.13 -2.46
N THR A 72 1.13 2.84 -2.78
CA THR A 72 1.54 1.80 -1.81
C THR A 72 2.92 2.12 -1.20
N SER A 73 3.90 2.52 -2.01
CA SER A 73 5.24 2.94 -1.50
C SER A 73 5.15 4.13 -0.52
N LYS A 74 4.34 5.14 -0.86
CA LYS A 74 4.09 6.30 0.01
C LYS A 74 3.36 5.92 1.31
N LEU A 75 2.43 4.98 1.25
CA LEU A 75 1.74 4.46 2.43
C LEU A 75 2.72 3.70 3.34
N ALA A 76 3.55 2.80 2.78
CA ALA A 76 4.58 2.09 3.54
C ALA A 76 5.56 3.05 4.23
N THR A 77 6.01 4.09 3.52
CA THR A 77 6.82 5.18 4.09
C THR A 77 6.15 5.83 5.30
N LYS A 78 4.86 6.15 5.21
CA LYS A 78 4.10 6.78 6.31
C LYS A 78 3.79 5.83 7.46
N MET A 79 3.64 4.53 7.18
CA MET A 79 3.53 3.49 8.20
C MET A 79 4.84 3.37 8.99
N ALA A 80 5.99 3.26 8.32
CA ALA A 80 7.32 3.23 8.94
C ALA A 80 7.55 4.42 9.88
N GLU A 81 7.34 5.66 9.40
CA GLU A 81 7.46 6.89 10.19
C GLU A 81 6.54 6.92 11.41
N THR A 82 5.35 6.33 11.32
CA THR A 82 4.34 6.36 12.39
C THR A 82 4.58 5.27 13.42
N GLN A 83 4.95 4.06 12.97
CA GLN A 83 5.34 2.95 13.84
C GLN A 83 6.57 3.31 14.68
N ARG A 84 7.60 3.91 14.06
CA ARG A 84 8.81 4.36 14.76
C ARG A 84 8.49 5.38 15.87
N ARG A 85 7.76 6.46 15.55
CA ARG A 85 7.34 7.47 16.55
C ARG A 85 6.44 6.88 17.65
N GLY A 86 5.57 5.93 17.30
CA GLY A 86 4.75 5.22 18.28
C GLY A 86 5.59 4.42 19.27
N ALA A 87 6.61 3.71 18.78
CA ALA A 87 7.53 2.93 19.61
C ALA A 87 8.46 3.82 20.46
N GLU A 88 8.99 4.92 19.89
CA GLU A 88 9.71 5.96 20.61
C GLU A 88 8.88 6.52 21.80
N ALA A 89 7.60 6.82 21.58
CA ALA A 89 6.69 7.30 22.61
C ALA A 89 6.37 6.25 23.69
N MET A 90 6.19 4.97 23.31
CA MET A 90 5.99 3.88 24.27
C MET A 90 7.24 3.66 25.15
N ALA A 91 8.45 3.70 24.57
CA ALA A 91 9.69 3.62 25.34
C ALA A 91 9.95 4.87 26.20
N GLN A 92 9.40 6.03 25.85
CA GLN A 92 9.42 7.20 26.73
C GLN A 92 8.45 7.06 27.92
N TRP A 93 7.24 6.54 27.68
CA TRP A 93 6.28 6.22 28.73
C TRP A 93 6.81 5.15 29.69
N ALA A 94 7.42 4.08 29.16
CA ALA A 94 7.92 2.95 29.95
C ALA A 94 8.99 3.37 30.98
N ARG A 95 9.91 4.26 30.60
CA ARG A 95 10.88 4.88 31.52
C ARG A 95 10.22 5.62 32.71
N GLY A 96 9.01 6.14 32.52
CA GLY A 96 8.22 6.77 33.58
C GLY A 96 7.38 5.81 34.42
N ALA A 97 7.24 4.54 34.01
CA ALA A 97 6.34 3.57 34.63
C ALA A 97 6.89 2.90 35.91
N GLN A 98 8.11 3.26 36.33
CA GLN A 98 8.79 2.74 37.54
C GLN A 98 8.92 1.21 37.59
N ASN A 99 8.90 0.54 36.43
CA ASN A 99 9.03 -0.90 36.30
C ASN A 99 10.12 -1.23 35.28
N ALA A 100 11.27 -1.70 35.77
CA ALA A 100 12.45 -1.99 34.95
C ALA A 100 12.21 -3.06 33.87
N ALA A 101 11.31 -4.04 34.12
CA ALA A 101 10.97 -5.06 33.13
C ALA A 101 10.09 -4.48 31.99
N ILE A 102 9.22 -3.51 32.30
CA ILE A 102 8.44 -2.80 31.28
C ILE A 102 9.34 -1.87 30.45
N ASP A 103 10.31 -1.19 31.08
CA ASP A 103 11.29 -0.37 30.35
C ASP A 103 12.14 -1.22 29.41
N ASP A 104 12.79 -2.28 29.88
CA ASP A 104 13.64 -3.15 29.04
C ASP A 104 12.87 -3.73 27.82
N VAL A 105 11.68 -4.31 28.04
CA VAL A 105 10.84 -4.82 26.95
C VAL A 105 10.46 -3.72 25.95
N MET A 106 10.18 -2.49 26.42
CA MET A 106 9.82 -1.37 25.55
C MET A 106 11.03 -0.74 24.83
N GLN A 107 12.23 -0.76 25.42
CA GLN A 107 13.48 -0.40 24.75
C GLN A 107 13.75 -1.38 23.60
N GLN A 108 13.70 -2.69 23.86
CA GLN A 108 13.90 -3.73 22.85
C GLN A 108 12.84 -3.64 21.73
N THR A 109 11.58 -3.43 22.09
CA THR A 109 10.47 -3.21 21.14
C THR A 109 10.71 -1.97 20.29
N SER A 110 11.19 -0.87 20.88
CA SER A 110 11.56 0.35 20.14
C SER A 110 12.68 0.10 19.14
N GLN A 111 13.77 -0.55 19.56
CA GLN A 111 14.87 -0.91 18.66
C GLN A 111 14.41 -1.77 17.47
N LEU A 112 13.51 -2.73 17.71
CA LEU A 112 12.92 -3.54 16.65
C LEU A 112 12.09 -2.69 15.66
N PHE A 113 11.28 -1.75 16.15
CA PHE A 113 10.53 -0.83 15.29
C PHE A 113 11.43 0.16 14.53
N HIS A 114 12.56 0.59 15.11
CA HIS A 114 13.57 1.38 14.40
C HIS A 114 14.15 0.62 13.20
N LEU A 115 14.61 -0.62 13.41
CA LEU A 115 15.14 -1.48 12.35
C LEU A 115 14.08 -1.78 11.28
N PHE A 116 12.85 -2.11 11.70
CA PHE A 116 11.75 -2.42 10.79
C PHE A 116 11.36 -1.21 9.94
N ALA A 117 11.26 -0.02 10.54
CA ALA A 117 10.99 1.22 9.83
C ALA A 117 12.11 1.56 8.83
N GLU A 118 13.38 1.36 9.19
CA GLU A 118 14.51 1.53 8.27
C GLU A 118 14.40 0.61 7.05
N LYS A 119 14.11 -0.69 7.25
CA LYS A 119 13.92 -1.64 6.14
C LYS A 119 12.72 -1.29 5.26
N GLN A 120 11.60 -0.83 5.84
CA GLN A 120 10.46 -0.34 5.06
C GLN A 120 10.80 0.92 4.23
N LEU A 121 11.56 1.86 4.80
CA LEU A 121 12.00 3.07 4.10
C LEU A 121 12.98 2.75 2.97
N GLN A 122 13.89 1.81 3.19
CA GLN A 122 14.80 1.34 2.14
C GLN A 122 14.04 0.67 1.00
N PHE A 123 13.14 -0.27 1.32
CA PHE A 123 12.24 -0.88 0.35
C PHE A 123 11.46 0.16 -0.46
N ALA A 124 10.86 1.18 0.19
CA ALA A 124 10.10 2.23 -0.49
C ALA A 124 10.95 3.03 -1.51
N ARG A 125 12.23 3.30 -1.20
CA ARG A 125 13.19 3.96 -2.11
C ARG A 125 13.52 3.09 -3.31
N ASP A 126 13.92 1.85 -3.05
CA ASP A 126 14.29 0.88 -4.09
C ASP A 126 13.10 0.60 -5.03
N TYR A 127 11.89 0.60 -4.47
CA TYR A 127 10.64 0.41 -5.19
C TYR A 127 10.25 1.61 -6.05
N GLU A 128 10.42 2.86 -5.58
CA GLU A 128 10.20 4.04 -6.45
C GLU A 128 11.21 4.09 -7.61
N HIS A 129 12.48 3.72 -7.37
CA HIS A 129 13.47 3.59 -8.43
C HIS A 129 13.08 2.52 -9.46
N PHE A 130 12.56 1.36 -9.02
CA PHE A 130 12.00 0.34 -9.90
C PHE A 130 10.82 0.87 -10.72
N LEU A 131 9.87 1.59 -10.10
CA LEU A 131 8.72 2.19 -10.80
C LEU A 131 9.16 3.23 -11.83
N GLN A 132 10.19 4.03 -11.53
CA GLN A 132 10.78 4.97 -12.48
C GLN A 132 11.41 4.24 -13.68
N ALA A 133 12.23 3.21 -13.44
CA ALA A 133 12.83 2.40 -14.50
C ALA A 133 11.77 1.70 -15.39
N ALA A 134 10.68 1.21 -14.79
CA ALA A 134 9.56 0.60 -15.52
C ALA A 134 8.85 1.62 -16.44
N ARG A 135 8.68 2.87 -15.99
CA ARG A 135 8.14 3.97 -16.83
C ARG A 135 9.09 4.29 -17.99
N THR A 136 10.39 4.49 -17.74
CA THR A 136 11.38 4.83 -18.77
C THR A 136 11.47 3.76 -19.87
N ARG A 137 11.61 2.48 -19.49
CA ARG A 137 11.66 1.36 -20.45
C ARG A 137 10.41 1.24 -21.32
N ARG A 138 9.24 1.70 -20.84
CA ARG A 138 8.01 1.77 -21.64
C ARG A 138 8.05 2.91 -22.66
N PHE A 139 8.58 4.08 -22.29
CA PHE A 139 8.73 5.20 -23.22
C PHE A 139 9.75 4.89 -24.33
N GLU A 140 10.89 4.27 -23.99
CA GLU A 140 11.89 3.80 -24.96
C GLU A 140 11.27 2.87 -26.01
N LYS A 141 10.61 1.79 -25.58
CA LYS A 141 9.93 0.84 -26.49
C LYS A 141 8.86 1.52 -27.37
N LEU A 142 8.11 2.47 -26.80
CA LEU A 142 7.11 3.23 -27.56
C LEU A 142 7.75 4.15 -28.60
N PHE A 143 8.91 4.73 -28.31
CA PHE A 143 9.66 5.58 -29.23
C PHE A 143 10.23 4.76 -30.39
N SER A 144 10.91 3.63 -30.11
CA SER A 144 11.42 2.72 -31.14
C SER A 144 10.32 2.22 -32.08
N LEU A 145 9.16 1.80 -31.55
CA LEU A 145 8.01 1.36 -32.36
C LEU A 145 7.41 2.48 -33.23
N LYS A 146 7.47 3.74 -32.78
CA LYS A 146 7.05 4.89 -33.60
C LYS A 146 8.07 5.19 -34.69
N PHE A 147 9.36 5.15 -34.37
CA PHE A 147 10.45 5.40 -35.31
C PHE A 147 10.47 4.38 -36.45
N GLU A 148 10.40 3.08 -36.14
CA GLU A 148 10.33 1.99 -37.12
C GLU A 148 9.12 2.13 -38.07
N LYS A 149 7.97 2.57 -37.56
CA LYS A 149 6.78 2.85 -38.39
C LYS A 149 6.99 4.04 -39.32
N LEU A 150 7.68 5.09 -38.86
CA LEU A 150 7.99 6.26 -39.69
C LEU A 150 8.99 5.91 -40.80
N GLU A 151 10.01 5.10 -40.52
CA GLU A 151 10.93 4.60 -41.55
C GLU A 151 10.22 3.76 -42.61
N LYS A 152 9.34 2.84 -42.20
CA LYS A 152 8.53 2.03 -43.12
C LYS A 152 7.60 2.87 -43.99
N LEU A 153 6.97 3.91 -43.42
CA LEU A 153 6.14 4.86 -44.17
C LEU A 153 6.98 5.69 -45.16
N SER A 154 8.17 6.15 -44.75
CA SER A 154 9.10 6.88 -45.62
C SER A 154 9.55 6.03 -46.81
N SER A 155 9.98 4.79 -46.55
CA SER A 155 10.37 3.81 -47.57
C SER A 155 9.22 3.50 -48.54
N PHE A 156 8.00 3.32 -48.04
CA PHE A 156 6.81 3.11 -48.87
C PHE A 156 6.49 4.30 -49.78
N MET A 157 6.55 5.53 -49.26
CA MET A 157 6.35 6.76 -50.04
C MET A 157 7.44 6.93 -51.11
N PHE A 158 8.70 6.62 -50.79
CA PHE A 158 9.80 6.65 -51.75
C PHE A 158 9.58 5.62 -52.87
N SER A 159 9.22 4.38 -52.53
CA SER A 159 8.89 3.32 -53.49
C SER A 159 7.73 3.71 -54.41
N LEU A 160 6.62 4.25 -53.87
CA LEU A 160 5.50 4.78 -54.65
C LEU A 160 5.93 5.88 -55.64
N SER A 161 6.84 6.77 -55.22
CA SER A 161 7.35 7.84 -56.08
C SER A 161 8.19 7.30 -57.25
N LEU A 162 9.03 6.28 -57.00
CA LEU A 162 9.80 5.58 -58.03
C LEU A 162 8.89 4.83 -59.00
N THR A 163 7.92 4.06 -58.50
CA THR A 163 6.97 3.30 -59.34
C THR A 163 6.18 4.24 -60.24
N ARG A 164 5.66 5.36 -59.72
CA ARG A 164 4.97 6.37 -60.55
C ARG A 164 5.88 6.94 -61.63
N ARG A 165 7.15 7.24 -61.30
CA ARG A 165 8.13 7.78 -62.25
C ARG A 165 8.47 6.78 -63.36
N PHE A 166 8.60 5.51 -63.03
CA PHE A 166 8.86 4.42 -63.98
C PHE A 166 7.69 4.23 -64.96
N VAL A 167 6.44 4.21 -64.44
CA VAL A 167 5.23 4.12 -65.26
C VAL A 167 5.08 5.31 -66.21
N CYS A 168 5.40 6.53 -65.75
CA CYS A 168 5.40 7.71 -66.63
C CYS A 168 6.48 7.66 -67.73
N TYR A 169 7.62 7.02 -67.48
CA TYR A 169 8.71 6.90 -68.46
C TYR A 169 8.35 5.90 -69.57
N HIS A 170 7.80 4.75 -69.19
CA HIS A 170 7.39 3.70 -70.13
C HIS A 170 6.21 4.13 -71.03
N ARG A 171 5.35 5.05 -70.56
CA ARG A 171 4.20 5.56 -71.35
C ARG A 171 4.56 6.63 -72.38
N ASN A 172 5.79 7.15 -72.37
CA ASN A 172 6.29 8.14 -73.33
C ASN A 172 7.27 7.53 -74.35
N THR A 173 7.37 6.20 -74.40
CA THR A 173 8.30 5.46 -75.28
C THR A 173 7.59 4.47 -76.23
N ASP A 174 6.26 4.44 -76.19
CA ASP A 174 5.35 3.83 -77.18
C ASP A 174 4.63 4.96 -77.97
#